data_AF-A0A1F9CK94-F1
#
_entry.id   AF-A0A1F9CK94-F1
#
_cell.length_a   1.000
_cell.length_b   1.000
_cell.length_c   1.000
_cell.angle_alpha   90.00
_cell.angle_beta   90.00
_cell.angle_gamma   90.00
#
_symmetry.space_group_name_H-M   'P 1'
#
loop_
_entity.id
_entity.type
_entity.pdbx_description
1 polymer ?
#
loop_
_entity_poly.entity_id
_entity_poly.type
_entity_poly.pdbx_seq_one_letter_code
_entity_poly.pdbx_strand_id
1 'polypeptide(L)' 'MQAIQVCWTLTTGNRERELQGLLTAMEKLSIPEGLILTYDEEKSLPAAPGRRIAVVPVWKWLLG' A
#
# COMPACT_ATOMS: atom_id res chain seq x y z
N MET A 1 9.22 -3.59 -9.35
CA MET A 1 9.63 -3.19 -7.98
C MET A 1 8.46 -2.49 -7.34
N GLN A 2 8.18 -2.78 -6.07
CA GLN A 2 7.04 -2.22 -5.34
C GLN A 2 7.53 -1.60 -4.03
N ALA A 3 6.95 -0.47 -3.62
CA ALA A 3 7.08 0.03 -2.27
C ALA A 3 6.03 -0.66 -1.41
N ILE A 4 6.43 -1.20 -0.24
CA ILE A 4 5.53 -2.01 0.60
C ILE A 4 5.39 -1.35 1.96
N GLN A 5 4.14 -1.17 2.38
CA GLN A 5 3.76 -0.83 3.74
C GLN A 5 2.96 -1.99 4.35
N VAL A 6 3.08 -2.22 5.66
CA VAL A 6 2.42 -3.32 6.36
C VAL A 6 1.74 -2.80 7.62
N CYS A 7 0.44 -3.05 7.75
CA CYS A 7 -0.31 -2.77 8.97
C CYS A 7 -1.31 -3.89 9.25
N TRP A 8 -1.82 -4.01 10.47
CA TRP A 8 -2.83 -5.03 10.77
C TRP A 8 -4.17 -4.73 10.08
N THR A 9 -4.64 -3.49 10.23
CA THR A 9 -5.89 -2.98 9.64
C THR A 9 -5.69 -1.50 9.29
N LEU A 10 -6.24 -1.05 8.17
CA LEU A 10 -6.34 0.36 7.78
C LEU A 10 -7.59 0.98 8.43
N THR A 11 -7.36 1.76 9.49
CA THR A 11 -8.39 2.52 10.19
C THR A 11 -8.32 3.99 9.82
N THR A 12 -9.35 4.76 10.13
CA THR A 12 -9.33 6.22 9.95
C THR A 12 -8.18 6.89 10.72
N GLY A 13 -7.75 6.32 11.85
CA GLY A 13 -6.68 6.87 12.68
C GLY A 13 -5.25 6.60 12.19
N ASN A 14 -5.03 5.59 11.34
CA ASN A 14 -3.70 5.28 10.80
C ASN A 14 -3.57 5.52 9.29
N ARG A 15 -4.69 5.58 8.55
CA ARG A 15 -4.71 5.63 7.08
C ARG A 15 -3.80 6.71 6.49
N GLU A 16 -3.85 7.93 7.02
CA GLU A 16 -3.02 9.03 6.52
C GLU A 16 -1.53 8.72 6.69
N ARG A 17 -1.12 8.25 7.87
CA ARG A 17 0.28 7.91 8.16
C ARG A 17 0.80 6.79 7.26
N GLU A 18 0.03 5.70 7.13
CA GLU A 18 0.43 4.55 6.32
C GLU A 18 0.54 4.94 4.83
N LEU A 19 -0.41 5.72 4.34
CA LEU A 19 -0.45 6.15 2.93
C LEU A 19 0.67 7.15 2.62
N GLN A 20 0.92 8.14 3.48
CA GLN A 20 1.98 9.13 3.27
C GLN A 20 3.38 8.50 3.31
N GLY A 21 3.62 7.55 4.21
CA GLY A 21 4.87 6.80 4.26
C GLY A 21 5.12 6.04 2.96
N LEU A 22 4.10 5.35 2.46
CA LEU A 22 4.16 4.62 1.18
C LEU A 22 4.40 5.56 0.00
N LEU A 23 3.62 6.64 -0.11
CA LEU A 23 3.73 7.62 -1.19
C LEU A 23 5.11 8.29 -1.21
N THR A 24 5.66 8.63 -0.03
CA THR A 24 7.00 9.21 0.11
C THR A 24 8.07 8.25 -0.41
N ALA A 25 7.96 6.95 -0.10
CA ALA A 25 8.89 5.94 -0.60
C ALA A 25 8.76 5.76 -2.12
N MET A 26 7.53 5.72 -2.64
CA MET A 26 7.25 5.64 -4.07
C MET A 26 7.86 6.81 -4.84
N GLU A 27 7.73 8.03 -4.32
CA GLU A 27 8.27 9.23 -4.94
C GLU A 27 9.81 9.25 -4.90
N LYS A 28 10.41 9.05 -3.73
CA LYS A 28 11.88 9.09 -3.56
C LYS A 28 12.62 8.06 -4.40
N LEU A 29 11.98 6.93 -4.67
CA LEU A 29 12.58 5.81 -5.41
C LEU A 29 12.02 5.69 -6.85
N SER A 30 11.18 6.62 -7.29
CA SER A 30 10.52 6.57 -8.60
C SER A 30 9.79 5.25 -8.87
N ILE A 31 9.17 4.67 -7.85
CA ILE A 31 8.41 3.42 -7.93
C ILE A 31 6.94 3.73 -8.24
N PRO A 32 6.36 3.21 -9.34
CA PRO A 32 4.96 3.48 -9.69
C PRO A 32 3.95 2.63 -8.91
N GLU A 33 4.40 1.54 -8.29
CA GLU A 33 3.53 0.57 -7.61
C GLU A 33 3.73 0.56 -6.10
N GLY A 34 2.66 0.88 -5.38
CA GLY A 34 2.56 0.75 -3.93
C GLY A 34 1.70 -0.45 -3.54
N LEU A 35 2.08 -1.10 -2.46
CA LEU A 35 1.36 -2.22 -1.88
C LEU A 35 1.22 -2.01 -0.36
N ILE A 36 0.01 -2.16 0.15
CA ILE A 36 -0.27 -2.21 1.58
C ILE A 36 -0.70 -3.63 1.92
N LEU A 37 0.10 -4.33 2.71
CA LEU A 37 -0.27 -5.64 3.24
C LEU A 37 -1.05 -5.47 4.54
N THR A 38 -2.20 -6.12 4.61
CA THR A 38 -3.10 -6.12 5.77
C THR A 38 -3.39 -7.52 6.27
N TYR A 39 -4.10 -7.66 7.39
CA TYR A 39 -4.55 -8.96 7.87
C TYR A 39 -5.55 -9.61 6.89
N ASP A 40 -6.58 -8.87 6.47
CA ASP A 40 -7.73 -9.41 5.72
C ASP A 40 -8.40 -8.42 4.74
N GLU A 41 -7.87 -7.21 4.54
CA GLU A 41 -8.47 -6.21 3.66
C GLU A 41 -7.94 -6.29 2.23
N GLU A 42 -8.84 -6.16 1.26
CA GLU A 42 -8.50 -6.08 -0.17
C GLU A 42 -9.24 -4.92 -0.83
N LYS A 43 -8.47 -3.97 -1.40
CA LYS A 43 -9.02 -2.78 -2.10
C LYS A 43 -7.95 -2.06 -2.90
N SER A 44 -8.36 -1.35 -3.93
CA SER A 44 -7.50 -0.38 -4.63
C SER A 44 -7.71 1.02 -4.04
N LEU A 45 -6.62 1.75 -3.84
CA LEU A 45 -6.68 3.13 -3.37
C LEU A 45 -6.44 4.11 -4.53
N PRO A 46 -7.07 5.29 -4.53
CA PRO A 46 -6.76 6.34 -5.49
C PRO A 46 -5.29 6.73 -5.46
N ALA A 47 -4.70 6.95 -6.63
CA ALA A 47 -3.32 7.39 -6.79
C ALA A 47 -3.20 8.37 -7.97
N ALA A 48 -2.10 9.12 -8.02
CA ALA A 48 -1.79 10.01 -9.13
C ALA A 48 -1.68 9.24 -10.47
N PRO A 49 -1.87 9.89 -11.63
CA PRO A 49 -1.72 9.24 -12.94
C PRO A 49 -0.40 8.47 -13.07
N GLY A 50 -0.48 7.23 -13.57
CA GLY A 50 0.69 6.36 -13.71
C GLY A 50 1.17 5.70 -12.41
N ARG A 51 0.51 5.95 -11.27
CA ARG A 51 0.76 5.25 -10.00
C ARG A 51 -0.43 4.37 -9.62
N ARG A 52 -0.14 3.29 -8.88
CA ARG A 52 -1.16 2.38 -8.35
C ARG A 52 -0.86 2.04 -6.91
N ILE A 53 -1.90 1.92 -6.09
CA ILE A 53 -1.80 1.45 -4.71
C ILE A 53 -2.84 0.34 -4.50
N ALA A 54 -2.36 -0.86 -4.20
CA ALA A 54 -3.19 -1.99 -3.84
C ALA A 54 -3.10 -2.24 -2.33
N VAL A 55 -4.20 -2.65 -1.73
CA VAL A 55 -4.28 -3.21 -0.38
C VAL A 55 -4.63 -4.67 -0.54
N VAL A 56 -3.85 -5.56 0.06
CA VAL A 56 -4.00 -7.01 -0.09
C VAL A 56 -3.80 -7.70 1.26
N PRO A 57 -4.56 -8.75 1.59
CA PRO A 57 -4.27 -9.59 2.74
C PRO A 57 -2.90 -10.24 2.61
N VAL A 58 -2.09 -10.20 3.66
CA VAL A 58 -0.72 -10.73 3.65
C VAL A 58 -0.67 -12.21 3.25
N TRP A 59 -1.65 -13.00 3.66
CA TRP A 59 -1.72 -14.42 3.31
C TRP A 59 -1.94 -14.63 1.81
N LYS A 60 -2.68 -13.75 1.11
CA LYS A 60 -2.83 -13.84 -0.35
C LYS A 60 -1.51 -13.52 -1.05
N TRP A 61 -0.81 -12.50 -0.59
CA TRP A 61 0.49 -12.12 -1.14
C TRP A 61 1.54 -13.22 -0.96
N LEU A 62 1.52 -13.94 0.18
CA LEU A 62 2.43 -15.06 0.44
C LEU A 62 2.21 -16.28 -0.47
N LEU A 63 1.04 -16.40 -1.11
CA LEU A 63 0.70 -17.57 -1.93
C LEU A 63 1.16 -17.46 -3.40
N GLY A 64 1.61 -16.28 -3.85
CA GLY A 64 2.14 -16.07 -5.20
C GLY A 64 1.04 -15.90 -6.25
#